data_AF-A0A1C6ML79-F1
#
_entry.id   AF-A0A1C6ML79-F1
#
_cell.length_a   1.000
_cell.length_b   1.000
_cell.length_c   1.000
_cell.angle_alpha   90.00
_cell.angle_beta   90.00
_cell.angle_gamma   90.00
#
_symmetry.space_group_name_H-M   'P 1'
#
loop_
_entity.id
_entity.type
_entity.pdbx_description
1 polymer ?
#
loop_
_entity_poly.entity_id
_entity_poly.type
_entity_poly.pdbx_seq_one_letter_code
_entity_poly.pdbx_strand_id
1 'polypeptide(L)'
;MSRKRRMSRKHKVVAGVSAVAMVAGIAAVTVSTSQAAEACAGLDQALQNNQNFIAAQKANPDAQSEARIANRQAVIDLIQQRRQAAGCQ
;
A
#
# COMPACT_ATOMS: atom_id res chain seq x y z
N MET A 1 21.86 38.09 19.40
CA MET A 1 22.97 37.22 18.94
C MET A 1 22.97 35.98 19.82
N SER A 2 23.06 34.72 19.42
CA SER A 2 23.45 34.04 18.19
C SER A 2 22.77 32.65 18.19
N ARG A 3 22.19 32.21 17.07
CA ARG A 3 21.62 30.86 16.90
C ARG A 3 22.78 29.86 16.76
N LYS A 4 22.86 28.83 17.61
CA LYS A 4 23.67 27.64 17.31
C LYS A 4 22.80 26.39 17.28
N ARG A 5 22.28 26.11 16.08
CA ARG A 5 21.95 24.76 15.63
C ARG A 5 23.23 23.91 15.65
N ARG A 6 23.17 22.73 16.28
CA ARG A 6 23.84 21.52 15.76
C ARG A 6 22.95 20.32 16.03
N MET A 7 22.13 19.99 15.04
CA MET A 7 21.51 18.68 14.92
C MET A 7 22.61 17.63 14.80
N SER A 8 22.58 16.63 15.67
CA SER A 8 23.42 15.44 15.59
C SER A 8 23.01 14.60 14.37
N ARG A 9 23.73 14.75 13.26
CA ARG A 9 23.67 13.82 12.12
C ARG A 9 24.57 12.62 12.43
N LYS A 10 23.99 11.56 12.98
CA LYS A 10 24.55 10.20 12.91
C LYS A 10 23.60 9.30 12.12
N HIS A 11 23.49 9.56 10.82
CA HIS A 11 22.98 8.58 9.85
C HIS A 11 24.18 8.01 9.10
N LYS A 12 24.79 7.00 9.71
CA LYS A 12 25.48 5.92 9.01
C LYS A 12 24.71 4.69 9.47
N VAL A 13 24.13 3.90 8.59
CA VAL A 13 24.79 2.66 8.14
C VAL A 13 23.89 2.06 7.06
N VAL A 14 24.47 1.94 5.86
CA VAL A 14 24.30 0.84 4.90
C VAL A 14 23.01 0.79 4.10
N ALA A 15 23.05 1.49 2.97
CA ALA A 15 22.41 1.04 1.75
C ALA A 15 23.12 -0.24 1.27
N GLY A 16 22.56 -1.40 1.59
CA GLY A 16 22.94 -2.68 0.99
C GLY A 16 22.17 -2.87 -0.30
N VAL A 17 22.69 -2.32 -1.42
CA VAL A 17 22.24 -2.73 -2.75
C VAL A 17 22.98 -4.02 -3.08
N SER A 18 22.39 -5.14 -2.69
CA SER A 18 22.79 -6.46 -3.18
C SER A 18 22.34 -6.55 -4.64
N ALA A 19 23.29 -6.33 -5.55
CA ALA A 19 23.13 -6.63 -6.96
C ALA A 19 22.93 -8.15 -7.13
N VAL A 20 21.71 -8.57 -7.47
CA VAL A 20 21.47 -9.93 -7.96
C VAL A 20 21.74 -9.91 -9.47
N ALA A 21 22.79 -10.60 -9.86
CA ALA A 21 23.20 -10.78 -11.25
C ALA A 21 22.08 -11.42 -12.08
N MET A 22 21.63 -10.73 -13.13
CA MET A 22 20.73 -11.32 -14.12
C MET A 22 21.56 -12.15 -15.11
N VAL A 23 21.53 -13.47 -14.96
CA VAL A 23 22.02 -14.42 -15.96
C VAL A 23 20.87 -14.77 -16.90
N ALA A 24 21.18 -14.74 -18.20
CA ALA A 24 20.27 -14.95 -19.32
C ALA A 24 19.61 -16.36 -19.35
N GLY A 25 18.40 -16.43 -19.92
CA GLY A 25 17.90 -17.64 -20.58
C GLY A 25 16.78 -18.42 -19.88
N ILE A 26 15.53 -18.14 -20.28
CA ILE A 26 14.32 -19.00 -20.27
C ILE A 26 14.10 -19.91 -19.04
N ALA A 27 13.37 -19.40 -18.06
CA ALA A 27 12.29 -20.11 -17.35
C ALA A 27 11.48 -19.10 -16.53
N ALA A 28 10.61 -18.33 -17.19
CA ALA A 28 9.48 -17.73 -16.49
C ALA A 28 8.56 -18.86 -16.00
N VAL A 29 7.77 -18.61 -14.94
CA VAL A 29 6.87 -19.57 -14.26
C VAL A 29 7.65 -20.44 -13.26
N THR A 30 7.76 -20.06 -11.97
CA THR A 30 6.95 -20.73 -10.92
C THR A 30 6.80 -19.97 -9.58
N VAL A 31 7.26 -18.72 -9.42
CA VAL A 31 7.06 -17.95 -8.14
C VAL A 31 5.69 -17.23 -8.10
N SER A 32 4.72 -17.63 -8.92
CA SER A 32 3.51 -16.86 -9.17
C SER A 32 2.45 -16.96 -8.08
N THR A 33 2.35 -18.07 -7.34
CA THR A 33 1.22 -18.29 -6.42
C THR A 33 1.38 -17.56 -5.09
N SER A 34 2.55 -17.63 -4.45
CA SER A 34 2.77 -16.94 -3.17
C SER A 34 2.67 -15.43 -3.34
N GLN A 35 3.30 -14.85 -4.37
CA GLN A 35 3.24 -13.41 -4.62
C GLN A 35 1.82 -12.93 -4.94
N ALA A 36 1.03 -13.74 -5.67
CA ALA A 36 -0.38 -13.43 -5.92
C ALA A 36 -1.24 -13.54 -4.65
N ALA A 37 -1.03 -14.56 -3.82
CA ALA A 37 -1.76 -14.72 -2.56
C ALA A 37 -1.48 -13.56 -1.58
N GLU A 38 -0.21 -13.18 -1.42
CA GLU A 38 0.17 -12.01 -0.60
C GLU A 38 -0.43 -10.72 -1.16
N ALA A 39 -0.49 -10.57 -2.49
CA ALA A 39 -1.13 -9.43 -3.14
C ALA A 39 -2.65 -9.39 -2.86
N CYS A 40 -3.34 -10.53 -2.93
CA CYS A 40 -4.77 -10.61 -2.62
C CYS A 40 -5.07 -10.29 -1.17
N ALA A 41 -4.31 -10.87 -0.22
CA ALA A 41 -4.47 -10.59 1.20
C ALA A 41 -4.27 -9.09 1.52
N GLY A 42 -3.25 -8.45 0.92
CA GLY A 42 -3.03 -7.02 1.07
C GLY A 42 -4.16 -6.16 0.50
N LEU A 43 -4.72 -6.55 -0.65
CA LEU A 43 -5.85 -5.85 -1.26
C LEU A 43 -7.15 -6.03 -0.46
N ASP A 44 -7.39 -7.21 0.09
CA ASP A 44 -8.56 -7.51 0.95
C ASP A 44 -8.51 -6.70 2.24
N GLN A 45 -7.34 -6.64 2.89
CA GLN A 45 -7.15 -5.79 4.07
C GLN A 45 -7.38 -4.31 3.73
N ALA A 46 -6.87 -3.84 2.58
CA ALA A 46 -7.10 -2.48 2.14
C ALA A 46 -8.59 -2.20 1.87
N LEU A 47 -9.31 -3.15 1.26
CA LEU A 47 -10.75 -3.05 1.03
C LEU A 47 -11.50 -2.90 2.36
N GLN A 48 -11.23 -3.80 3.31
CA GLN A 48 -11.85 -3.79 4.63
C GLN A 48 -11.56 -2.49 5.39
N ASN A 49 -10.33 -1.99 5.34
CA ASN A 49 -9.95 -0.73 5.99
C ASN A 49 -10.76 0.47 5.46
N ASN A 50 -10.98 0.54 4.14
CA ASN A 50 -11.77 1.62 3.54
C ASN A 50 -13.26 1.49 3.88
N GLN A 51 -13.80 0.27 3.91
CA GLN A 51 -15.19 0.02 4.33
C GLN A 51 -15.42 0.42 5.79
N ASN A 52 -14.51 0.02 6.69
CA ASN A 52 -14.57 0.37 8.11
C ASN A 52 -14.48 1.89 8.31
N PHE A 53 -13.62 2.57 7.56
CA PHE A 53 -13.52 4.02 7.60
C PHE A 53 -14.83 4.69 7.15
N ILE A 54 -15.47 4.22 6.07
CA ILE A 54 -16.78 4.74 5.64
C ILE A 54 -17.84 4.52 6.72
N ALA A 55 -17.88 3.33 7.33
CA ALA A 55 -18.80 3.04 8.41
C ALA A 55 -18.60 4.00 9.60
N ALA A 56 -17.35 4.27 9.99
CA ALA A 56 -17.02 5.22 11.04
C ALA A 56 -17.47 6.66 10.69
N GLN A 57 -17.26 7.11 9.45
CA GLN A 57 -17.71 8.43 8.98
C GLN A 57 -19.24 8.54 8.94
N LYS A 58 -19.96 7.44 8.67
CA LYS A 58 -21.42 7.38 8.71
C LYS A 58 -21.95 7.39 10.15
N ALA A 59 -21.24 6.75 11.08
CA ALA A 59 -21.62 6.72 12.49
C ALA A 59 -21.41 8.07 13.19
N ASN A 60 -20.34 8.80 12.84
CA ASN A 60 -20.01 10.10 13.41
C ASN A 60 -19.68 11.11 12.29
N PRO A 61 -20.69 11.67 11.61
CA PRO A 61 -20.46 12.58 10.50
C PRO A 61 -19.91 13.93 10.97
N ASP A 62 -18.93 14.44 10.24
CA ASP A 62 -18.44 15.81 10.35
C ASP A 62 -18.68 16.58 9.03
N ALA A 63 -18.32 17.87 9.01
CA ALA A 63 -18.51 18.74 7.86
C ALA A 63 -17.82 18.25 6.57
N GLN A 64 -16.84 17.36 6.67
CA GLN A 64 -16.08 16.78 5.56
C GLN A 64 -16.43 15.31 5.30
N SER A 65 -17.34 14.71 6.07
CA SER A 65 -17.62 13.28 5.98
C SER A 65 -18.07 12.84 4.60
N GLU A 66 -18.91 13.62 3.93
CA GLU A 66 -19.39 13.30 2.57
C GLU A 66 -18.23 13.22 1.57
N ALA A 67 -17.36 14.23 1.53
CA ALA A 67 -16.20 14.25 0.64
C ALA A 67 -15.22 13.10 0.94
N ARG A 68 -14.99 12.79 2.23
CA ARG A 68 -14.12 11.69 2.65
C ARG A 68 -14.73 10.33 2.28
N ILE A 69 -16.05 10.16 2.40
CA ILE A 69 -16.76 8.94 1.98
C ILE A 69 -16.65 8.77 0.46
N ALA A 70 -16.92 9.83 -0.32
CA ALA A 70 -16.82 9.78 -1.78
C ALA A 70 -15.40 9.40 -2.25
N ASN A 71 -14.37 9.99 -1.63
CA ASN A 71 -12.98 9.62 -1.90
C ASN A 71 -12.71 8.13 -1.61
N ARG A 72 -13.21 7.62 -0.48
CA ARG A 72 -13.01 6.24 -0.07
C ARG A 72 -13.77 5.25 -0.94
N GLN A 73 -14.94 5.63 -1.45
CA GLN A 73 -15.66 4.83 -2.44
C GLN A 73 -14.85 4.67 -3.72
N ALA A 74 -14.25 5.75 -4.24
CA ALA A 74 -13.38 5.67 -5.41
C ALA A 74 -12.14 4.77 -5.16
N VAL A 75 -11.58 4.80 -3.94
CA VAL A 75 -10.48 3.89 -3.56
C VAL A 75 -10.94 2.43 -3.50
N ILE A 76 -12.14 2.16 -3.00
CA ILE A 76 -12.74 0.82 -3.00
C ILE A 76 -12.87 0.30 -4.43
N ASP A 77 -13.41 1.10 -5.35
CA ASP A 77 -13.61 0.71 -6.74
C ASP A 77 -12.25 0.40 -7.42
N LEU A 78 -11.23 1.21 -7.15
CA LEU A 78 -9.86 0.95 -7.61
C LEU A 78 -9.28 -0.34 -7.04
N ILE A 79 -9.48 -0.62 -5.74
CA ILE A 79 -9.02 -1.87 -5.12
C ILE A 79 -9.70 -3.06 -5.76
N GLN A 80 -11.01 -2.99 -6.01
CA GLN A 80 -11.75 -4.07 -6.68
C GLN A 80 -11.21 -4.36 -8.09
N GLN A 81 -10.90 -3.32 -8.88
CA GLN A 81 -10.25 -3.50 -10.18
C GLN A 81 -8.89 -4.20 -10.06
N ARG A 82 -8.09 -3.83 -9.05
CA ARG A 82 -6.79 -4.48 -8.78
C ARG A 82 -6.94 -5.93 -8.33
N ARG A 83 -7.96 -6.25 -7.53
CA ARG A 83 -8.29 -7.63 -7.13
C ARG A 83 -8.59 -8.48 -8.34
N GLN A 84 -9.44 -7.99 -9.25
CA GLN A 84 -9.75 -8.67 -10.51
C GLN A 84 -8.50 -8.86 -11.38
N ALA A 85 -7.67 -7.82 -11.54
CA ALA A 85 -6.44 -7.91 -12.31
C ALA A 85 -5.41 -8.88 -11.69
N ALA A 86 -5.41 -9.02 -10.37
CA ALA A 86 -4.57 -9.96 -9.63
C ALA A 86 -5.16 -11.39 -9.55
N GLY A 87 -6.38 -11.61 -10.06
CA GLY A 87 -7.06 -12.91 -9.98
C GLY A 87 -7.55 -13.27 -8.57
N CYS A 88 -7.71 -12.27 -7.70
CA CYS A 88 -8.28 -12.45 -6.37
C CYS A 88 -9.80 -12.64 -6.51
N GLN A 89 -10.30 -13.81 -6.14
CA GLN A 89 -11.72 -14.18 -6.15
C GLN A 89 -12.23 -14.12 -4.70
#